data_AF-X1MPL2-F1
#
_entry.id   AF-X1MPL2-F1
#
_cell.length_a   1.000
_cell.length_b   1.000
_cell.length_c   1.000
_cell.angle_alpha   90.00
_cell.angle_beta   90.00
_cell.angle_gamma   90.00
#
_symmetry.space_group_name_H-M   'P 1'
#
loop_
_entity.id
_entity.type
_entity.pdbx_description
1 polymer ?
#
loop_
_entity_poly.entity_id
_entity_poly.type
_entity_poly.pdbx_seq_one_letter_code
_entity_poly.pdbx_strand_id
1 'polypeptide(L)'
;SDEPNVGRVAALKAGIPVEVPGYTVNRLCASGMQSVINAARATKLNDADIIVAGGVENMSAAPYILKGARWGYRLRHGEITDSLWEGLTDPIRNIIMGVTAENLAEKYNITREEQDEYAARSQMRATRAIVEGRFKEEIVPVMVPQKRGEPIKFETDEFPKPGISKEKLAL
;
A
#
# COMPACT_ATOMS: atom_id res chain seq x y z
N SER A 1 5.74 -6.21 11.36
CA SER A 1 6.78 -7.23 11.14
C SER A 1 6.72 -7.63 9.70
N ASP A 2 7.87 -7.76 9.04
CA ASP A 2 7.95 -8.44 7.74
C ASP A 2 7.74 -9.93 7.96
N GLU A 3 6.47 -10.31 8.04
CA GLU A 3 6.08 -11.68 8.29
C GLU A 3 6.38 -12.53 7.04
N PRO A 4 7.11 -13.65 7.17
CA PRO A 4 7.22 -14.60 6.07
C PRO A 4 5.82 -15.13 5.76
N ASN A 5 5.36 -14.93 4.53
CA ASN A 5 3.99 -15.24 4.10
C ASN A 5 2.91 -14.48 4.90
N VAL A 6 2.91 -13.13 4.80
CA VAL A 6 1.94 -12.24 5.46
C VAL A 6 0.48 -12.64 5.27
N GLY A 7 0.08 -13.13 4.09
CA GLY A 7 -1.29 -13.58 3.82
C GLY A 7 -1.71 -14.73 4.74
N ARG A 8 -0.82 -15.70 4.97
CA ARG A 8 -1.05 -16.79 5.92
C ARG A 8 -1.10 -16.31 7.36
N VAL A 9 -0.16 -15.45 7.76
CA VAL A 9 -0.11 -14.94 9.14
C VAL A 9 -1.34 -14.09 9.45
N ALA A 10 -1.81 -13.27 8.51
CA ALA A 10 -3.03 -12.49 8.64
C ALA A 10 -4.27 -13.38 8.83
N ALA A 11 -4.40 -14.45 8.03
CA ALA A 11 -5.50 -15.41 8.17
C ALA A 11 -5.53 -16.06 9.55
N LEU A 12 -4.38 -16.52 10.05
CA LEU A 12 -4.27 -17.12 11.39
C LEU A 12 -4.60 -16.11 12.50
N LYS A 13 -4.12 -14.87 12.39
CA LYS A 13 -4.46 -13.79 13.34
C LYS A 13 -5.95 -13.42 13.30
N ALA A 14 -6.62 -13.62 12.17
CA ALA A 14 -8.07 -13.46 12.02
C ALA A 14 -8.88 -14.67 12.54
N GLY A 15 -8.24 -15.71 13.07
CA GLY A 15 -8.90 -16.89 13.61
C GLY A 15 -9.26 -17.96 12.57
N ILE A 16 -8.75 -17.85 11.34
CA ILE A 16 -8.93 -18.90 10.32
C ILE A 16 -8.14 -20.15 10.74
N PRO A 17 -8.72 -21.36 10.68
CA PRO A 17 -8.07 -22.60 11.13
C PRO A 17 -6.74 -22.91 10.43
N VAL A 18 -5.86 -23.66 11.10
CA VAL A 18 -4.52 -24.01 10.59
C VAL A 18 -4.58 -24.95 9.39
N GLU A 19 -5.67 -25.66 9.19
CA GLU A 19 -5.88 -26.58 8.07
C GLU A 19 -6.19 -25.82 6.77
N VAL A 20 -6.69 -24.58 6.84
CA VAL A 20 -7.00 -23.77 5.67
C VAL A 20 -5.70 -23.31 5.00
N PRO A 21 -5.45 -23.58 3.71
CA PRO A 21 -4.22 -23.14 3.05
C PRO A 21 -4.18 -21.62 2.89
N GLY A 22 -2.97 -21.04 2.84
CA GLY A 22 -2.79 -19.60 2.64
C GLY A 22 -1.42 -19.25 2.11
N TYR A 23 -1.36 -18.28 1.21
CA TYR A 23 -0.12 -17.80 0.59
C TYR A 23 -0.15 -16.29 0.39
N THR A 24 1.02 -15.72 0.12
CA THR A 24 1.20 -14.31 -0.21
C THR A 24 1.55 -14.20 -1.70
N VAL A 25 0.88 -13.30 -2.40
CA VAL A 25 1.19 -12.97 -3.79
C VAL A 25 1.80 -11.57 -3.86
N ASN A 26 2.87 -11.42 -4.62
CA ASN A 26 3.47 -10.12 -4.91
C ASN A 26 3.35 -9.83 -6.40
N ARG A 27 2.64 -8.75 -6.72
CA ARG A 27 2.55 -8.10 -8.02
C ARG A 27 2.63 -6.57 -7.87
N LEU A 28 3.49 -6.10 -6.96
CA LEU A 28 3.63 -4.71 -6.53
C LEU A 28 2.27 -4.07 -6.22
N CYS A 29 1.99 -2.86 -6.72
CA CYS A 29 0.75 -2.14 -6.48
C CYS A 29 -0.51 -2.93 -6.89
N ALA A 30 -0.39 -3.95 -7.74
CA ALA A 30 -1.50 -4.79 -8.17
C ALA A 30 -1.69 -6.06 -7.32
N SER A 31 -0.93 -6.26 -6.24
CA SER A 31 -0.96 -7.50 -5.43
C SER A 31 -2.34 -7.80 -4.86
N GLY A 32 -3.03 -6.79 -4.30
CA GLY A 32 -4.36 -6.96 -3.74
C GLY A 32 -5.40 -7.35 -4.81
N MET A 33 -5.31 -6.77 -6.02
CA MET A 33 -6.19 -7.16 -7.12
C MET A 33 -5.81 -8.54 -7.69
N GLN A 34 -4.53 -8.87 -7.71
CA GLN A 34 -4.05 -10.17 -8.16
C GLN A 34 -4.57 -11.31 -7.27
N SER A 35 -4.67 -11.12 -5.95
CA SER A 35 -5.21 -12.14 -5.05
C SER A 35 -6.68 -12.42 -5.34
N VAL A 36 -7.48 -11.38 -5.66
CA VAL A 36 -8.87 -11.53 -6.10
C VAL A 36 -8.98 -12.28 -7.43
N ILE A 37 -8.10 -11.97 -8.39
CA ILE A 37 -8.05 -12.69 -9.68
C ILE A 37 -7.71 -14.17 -9.45
N ASN A 38 -6.78 -14.48 -8.55
CA ASN A 38 -6.43 -15.85 -8.20
C ASN A 38 -7.63 -16.58 -7.57
N ALA A 39 -8.35 -15.92 -6.65
CA ALA A 39 -9.54 -16.47 -6.04
C ALA A 39 -10.61 -16.80 -7.08
N ALA A 40 -10.93 -15.84 -7.96
CA ALA A 40 -11.91 -16.05 -9.04
C ALA A 40 -11.53 -17.22 -9.97
N ARG A 41 -10.23 -17.40 -10.26
CA ARG A 41 -9.73 -18.53 -11.06
C ARG A 41 -9.88 -19.86 -10.34
N ALA A 42 -9.47 -19.94 -9.08
CA ALA A 42 -9.59 -21.15 -8.28
C ALA A 42 -11.06 -21.59 -8.14
N THR A 43 -11.97 -20.64 -7.89
CA THR A 43 -13.41 -20.93 -7.89
C THR A 43 -13.90 -21.42 -9.25
N LYS A 44 -13.49 -20.78 -10.36
CA LYS A 44 -13.89 -21.18 -11.71
C LYS A 44 -13.39 -22.57 -12.10
N LEU A 45 -12.22 -22.98 -11.59
CA LEU A 45 -11.63 -24.30 -11.83
C LEU A 45 -12.17 -25.37 -10.85
N ASN A 46 -13.01 -24.97 -9.89
CA ASN A 46 -13.49 -25.82 -8.80
C ASN A 46 -12.34 -26.32 -7.89
N ASP A 47 -11.27 -25.54 -7.75
CA ASP A 47 -10.17 -25.83 -6.80
C ASP A 47 -10.57 -25.45 -5.36
N ALA A 48 -11.49 -24.49 -5.19
CA ALA A 48 -12.04 -24.09 -3.90
C ALA A 48 -13.38 -23.34 -4.04
N ASP A 49 -14.31 -23.61 -3.13
CA ASP A 49 -15.64 -22.97 -3.11
C ASP A 49 -15.62 -21.58 -2.43
N ILE A 50 -14.82 -21.42 -1.37
CA ILE A 50 -14.77 -20.19 -0.56
C ILE A 50 -13.31 -19.80 -0.37
N ILE A 51 -12.99 -18.55 -0.73
CA ILE A 51 -11.63 -18.02 -0.68
C ILE A 51 -11.69 -16.60 -0.13
N VAL A 52 -10.83 -16.30 0.85
CA VAL A 52 -10.59 -14.93 1.31
C VAL A 52 -9.42 -14.36 0.52
N ALA A 53 -9.61 -13.21 -0.10
CA ALA A 53 -8.59 -12.51 -0.88
C ALA A 53 -8.55 -11.02 -0.50
N GLY A 54 -7.36 -10.43 -0.60
CA GLY A 54 -7.13 -9.03 -0.26
C GLY A 54 -5.66 -8.64 -0.38
N GLY A 55 -5.30 -7.53 0.25
CA GLY A 55 -3.93 -7.04 0.36
C GLY A 55 -3.75 -6.22 1.64
N VAL A 56 -2.52 -6.12 2.10
CA VAL A 56 -2.14 -5.31 3.26
C VAL A 56 -0.77 -4.71 2.98
N GLU A 57 -0.52 -3.53 3.53
CA GLU A 57 0.76 -2.84 3.43
C GLU A 57 1.00 -1.98 4.66
N ASN A 58 2.27 -1.80 5.04
CA ASN A 58 2.68 -0.84 6.06
C ASN A 58 4.04 -0.23 5.69
N MET A 59 4.02 0.77 4.81
CA MET A 59 5.21 1.47 4.34
C MET A 59 5.99 2.16 5.48
N SER A 60 5.30 2.60 6.54
CA SER A 60 5.93 3.23 7.71
C SER A 60 6.80 2.27 8.53
N ALA A 61 6.59 0.96 8.38
CA ALA A 61 7.36 -0.07 9.07
C ALA A 61 8.46 -0.69 8.20
N ALA A 62 8.65 -0.21 6.96
CA ALA A 62 9.66 -0.74 6.04
C ALA A 62 11.07 -0.61 6.64
N PRO A 63 11.89 -1.68 6.63
CA PRO A 63 13.21 -1.65 7.23
C PRO A 63 14.24 -0.95 6.34
N TYR A 64 15.32 -0.48 6.97
CA TYR A 64 16.58 -0.28 6.30
C TYR A 64 17.39 -1.60 6.28
N ILE A 65 18.09 -1.85 5.18
CA ILE A 65 18.80 -3.10 4.91
C ILE A 65 20.30 -2.83 4.66
N LEU A 66 21.16 -3.65 5.26
CA LEU A 66 22.60 -3.72 5.00
C LEU A 66 22.92 -4.99 4.18
N LYS A 67 22.89 -4.89 2.85
CA LYS A 67 22.96 -6.08 1.96
C LYS A 67 24.28 -6.85 2.05
N GLY A 68 25.39 -6.16 2.31
CA GLY A 68 26.71 -6.78 2.44
C GLY A 68 26.99 -7.39 3.81
N ALA A 69 26.15 -7.10 4.83
CA ALA A 69 26.41 -7.52 6.20
C ALA A 69 26.38 -9.05 6.38
N ARG A 70 25.56 -9.77 5.60
CA ARG A 70 25.41 -11.23 5.72
C ARG A 70 26.74 -11.99 5.61
N TRP A 71 27.64 -11.51 4.74
CA TRP A 71 28.95 -12.13 4.50
C TRP A 71 30.12 -11.29 5.03
N GLY A 72 29.83 -10.12 5.62
CA GLY A 72 30.81 -9.19 6.16
C GLY A 72 31.38 -8.21 5.12
N TYR A 73 31.60 -6.96 5.55
CA TYR A 73 32.16 -5.89 4.70
C TYR A 73 33.70 -5.86 4.64
N ARG A 74 34.39 -6.70 5.42
CA ARG A 74 35.86 -6.71 5.61
C ARG A 74 36.44 -5.37 6.12
N LEU A 75 36.60 -4.37 5.25
CA LEU A 75 37.19 -3.06 5.54
C LEU A 75 36.57 -2.04 4.56
N ARG A 76 36.23 -0.84 5.05
CA ARG A 76 35.56 0.31 4.37
C ARG A 76 34.06 0.43 4.68
N HIS A 77 33.45 1.48 4.13
CA HIS A 77 32.05 1.86 4.35
C HIS A 77 31.07 0.83 3.78
N GLY A 78 29.91 0.71 4.42
CA GLY A 78 28.74 0.01 3.90
C GLY A 78 27.62 1.01 3.63
N GLU A 79 26.77 0.68 2.66
CA GLU A 79 25.57 1.43 2.35
C GLU A 79 24.37 0.84 3.09
N ILE A 80 23.63 1.70 3.78
CA ILE A 80 22.34 1.38 4.39
C ILE A 80 21.27 1.73 3.36
N THR A 81 20.55 0.72 2.86
CA THR A 81 19.55 0.88 1.80
C THR A 81 18.15 0.95 2.41
N ASP A 82 17.34 1.91 2.00
CA ASP A 82 15.91 1.95 2.32
C ASP A 82 15.16 0.92 1.46
N SER A 83 14.54 -0.09 2.09
CA SER A 83 13.81 -1.13 1.34
C SER A 83 12.58 -0.59 0.62
N LEU A 84 11.96 0.48 1.14
CA LEU A 84 10.84 1.15 0.50
C LEU A 84 11.29 1.87 -0.76
N TRP A 85 12.42 2.58 -0.68
CA TRP A 85 13.01 3.25 -1.84
C TRP A 85 13.32 2.26 -2.96
N GLU A 86 13.87 1.10 -2.60
CA GLU A 86 14.13 0.02 -3.56
C GLU A 86 12.84 -0.53 -4.18
N GLY A 87 11.78 -0.74 -3.39
CA GLY A 87 10.47 -1.17 -3.90
C GLY A 87 9.78 -0.15 -4.83
N LEU A 88 10.12 1.13 -4.73
CA LEU A 88 9.62 2.23 -5.55
C LEU A 88 10.52 2.56 -6.75
N THR A 89 11.65 1.85 -6.92
CA THR A 89 12.61 2.10 -7.99
C THR A 89 12.57 0.98 -9.03
N ASP A 90 12.50 1.35 -10.32
CA ASP A 90 12.65 0.39 -11.43
C ASP A 90 14.08 -0.19 -11.35
N PRO A 91 14.25 -1.51 -11.11
CA PRO A 91 15.57 -2.11 -10.91
C PRO A 91 16.35 -2.27 -12.21
N ILE A 92 15.72 -2.10 -13.37
CA ILE A 92 16.35 -2.23 -14.69
C ILE A 92 16.81 -0.88 -15.20
N ARG A 93 15.99 0.17 -15.02
CA ARG A 93 16.27 1.54 -15.48
C ARG A 93 16.86 2.44 -14.41
N ASN A 94 16.83 2.04 -13.14
CA ASN A 94 17.29 2.82 -12.00
C ASN A 94 16.62 4.19 -11.90
N ILE A 95 15.30 4.22 -12.15
CA ILE A 95 14.46 5.42 -11.99
C ILE A 95 13.34 5.14 -10.99
N ILE A 96 13.04 6.11 -10.14
CA ILE A 96 11.90 6.02 -9.23
C ILE A 96 10.59 6.09 -10.00
N MET A 97 9.53 5.43 -9.52
CA MET A 97 8.22 5.42 -10.19
C MET A 97 7.69 6.82 -10.55
N GLY A 98 8.00 7.85 -9.76
CA GLY A 98 7.64 9.24 -10.07
C GLY A 98 8.18 9.72 -11.44
N VAL A 99 9.41 9.36 -11.80
CA VAL A 99 9.98 9.69 -13.12
C VAL A 99 9.23 9.00 -14.24
N THR A 100 8.71 7.79 -14.01
CA THR A 100 7.87 7.13 -15.02
C THR A 100 6.56 7.88 -15.25
N ALA A 101 6.01 8.53 -14.22
CA ALA A 101 4.84 9.39 -14.35
C ALA A 101 5.16 10.66 -15.15
N GLU A 102 6.30 11.31 -14.90
CA GLU A 102 6.77 12.47 -15.67
C GLU A 102 6.96 12.12 -17.15
N ASN A 103 7.60 10.98 -17.45
CA ASN A 103 7.78 10.51 -18.83
C ASN A 103 6.45 10.31 -19.56
N LEU A 104 5.41 9.84 -18.86
CA LEU A 104 4.08 9.68 -19.43
C LEU A 104 3.38 11.04 -19.58
N ALA A 105 3.52 11.94 -18.61
CA ALA A 105 2.97 13.28 -18.68
C ALA A 105 3.54 14.03 -19.91
N GLU A 106 4.84 13.98 -20.13
CA GLU A 106 5.48 14.56 -21.32
C GLU A 106 4.98 13.87 -22.60
N LYS A 107 5.01 12.54 -22.66
CA LYS A 107 4.60 11.77 -23.85
C LYS A 107 3.15 12.04 -24.29
N TYR A 108 2.26 12.23 -23.32
CA TYR A 108 0.83 12.45 -23.58
C TYR A 108 0.43 13.93 -23.48
N ASN A 109 1.39 14.85 -23.32
CA ASN A 109 1.17 16.29 -23.15
C ASN A 109 0.19 16.63 -22.01
N ILE A 110 0.29 15.93 -20.87
CA ILE A 110 -0.54 16.18 -19.69
C ILE A 110 0.08 17.34 -18.91
N THR A 111 -0.61 18.48 -18.94
CA THR A 111 -0.13 19.72 -18.33
C THR A 111 -0.11 19.64 -16.80
N ARG A 112 0.71 20.47 -16.16
CA ARG A 112 0.72 20.60 -14.70
C ARG A 112 -0.65 21.04 -14.18
N GLU A 113 -1.32 21.92 -14.92
CA GLU A 113 -2.65 22.43 -14.61
C GLU A 113 -3.70 21.32 -14.56
N GLU A 114 -3.66 20.36 -15.48
CA GLU A 114 -4.54 19.19 -15.51
C GLU A 114 -4.25 18.23 -14.34
N GLN A 115 -2.97 18.03 -14.02
CA GLN A 115 -2.55 17.22 -12.87
C GLN A 115 -3.06 17.82 -11.56
N ASP A 116 -2.87 19.12 -11.35
CA ASP A 116 -3.33 19.84 -10.16
C ASP A 116 -4.87 19.87 -10.07
N GLU A 117 -5.57 20.06 -11.19
CA GLU A 117 -7.03 20.00 -11.22
C GLU A 117 -7.55 18.61 -10.81
N TYR A 118 -6.92 17.55 -11.32
CA TYR A 118 -7.27 16.19 -10.94
C TYR A 118 -7.01 15.94 -9.45
N ALA A 119 -5.84 16.36 -8.95
CA ALA A 119 -5.46 16.20 -7.55
C ALA A 119 -6.41 16.95 -6.60
N ALA A 120 -6.74 18.21 -6.90
CA ALA A 120 -7.72 19.00 -6.14
C ALA A 120 -9.09 18.33 -6.14
N ARG A 121 -9.57 17.89 -7.30
CA ARG A 121 -10.84 17.17 -7.43
C ARG A 121 -10.86 15.87 -6.62
N SER A 122 -9.75 15.12 -6.61
CA SER A 122 -9.61 13.90 -5.80
C SER A 122 -9.74 14.20 -4.30
N GLN A 123 -9.00 15.20 -3.81
CA GLN A 123 -9.04 15.66 -2.41
C GLN A 123 -10.45 16.12 -1.98
N MET A 124 -11.12 16.90 -2.84
CA MET A 124 -12.50 17.34 -2.59
C MET A 124 -13.48 16.17 -2.53
N ARG A 125 -13.38 15.19 -3.44
CA ARG A 125 -14.25 14.01 -3.46
C ARG A 125 -14.07 13.16 -2.21
N ALA A 126 -12.82 12.89 -1.81
CA ALA A 126 -12.51 12.12 -0.61
C ALA A 126 -13.00 12.84 0.66
N THR A 127 -12.71 14.13 0.80
CA THR A 127 -13.18 14.95 1.94
C THR A 127 -14.71 14.94 2.03
N ARG A 128 -15.40 15.13 0.89
CA ARG A 128 -16.86 15.09 0.85
C ARG A 128 -17.41 13.71 1.24
N ALA A 129 -16.81 12.63 0.75
CA ALA A 129 -17.23 11.27 1.08
C ALA A 129 -17.08 10.96 2.59
N ILE A 130 -16.03 11.48 3.24
CA ILE A 130 -15.85 11.40 4.70
C ILE A 130 -16.98 12.15 5.43
N VAL A 131 -17.24 13.41 5.06
CA VAL A 131 -18.28 14.25 5.69
C VAL A 131 -19.68 13.65 5.49
N GLU A 132 -19.97 13.15 4.30
CA GLU A 132 -21.23 12.46 3.96
C GLU A 132 -21.33 11.05 4.58
N GLY A 133 -20.27 10.55 5.21
CA GLY A 133 -20.24 9.24 5.85
C GLY A 133 -20.26 8.04 4.90
N ARG A 134 -19.86 8.23 3.63
CA ARG A 134 -19.95 7.19 2.58
C ARG A 134 -18.98 6.03 2.80
N PHE A 135 -17.86 6.27 3.49
CA PHE A 135 -16.87 5.23 3.80
C PHE A 135 -17.19 4.45 5.08
N LYS A 136 -18.25 4.80 5.82
CA LYS A 136 -18.59 4.12 7.08
C LYS A 136 -18.94 2.65 6.91
N GLU A 137 -19.45 2.25 5.75
CA GLU A 137 -19.82 0.86 5.48
C GLU A 137 -18.61 -0.02 5.12
N GLU A 138 -17.53 0.56 4.58
CA GLU A 138 -16.35 -0.18 4.11
C GLU A 138 -15.16 -0.13 5.09
N ILE A 139 -15.10 0.87 5.98
CA ILE A 139 -14.02 1.00 6.96
C ILE A 139 -14.34 0.22 8.24
N VAL A 140 -13.50 -0.76 8.56
CA VAL A 140 -13.46 -1.40 9.88
C VAL A 140 -12.46 -0.63 10.77
N PRO A 141 -12.87 -0.11 11.95
CA PRO A 141 -11.98 0.64 12.83
C PRO A 141 -10.78 -0.17 13.33
N VAL A 142 -9.61 0.47 13.34
CA VAL A 142 -8.39 -0.07 13.96
C VAL A 142 -8.26 0.49 15.37
N MET A 143 -8.30 -0.38 16.38
CA MET A 143 -8.13 0.01 17.78
C MET A 143 -6.64 0.09 18.11
N VAL A 144 -6.10 1.29 18.24
CA VAL A 144 -4.67 1.56 18.51
C VAL A 144 -4.41 1.54 20.01
N PRO A 145 -3.71 0.52 20.55
CA PRO A 145 -3.48 0.40 21.98
C PRO A 145 -2.69 1.58 22.53
N GLN A 146 -3.09 2.09 23.70
CA GLN A 146 -2.39 3.14 24.41
C GLN A 146 -1.63 2.57 25.60
N LYS A 147 -0.49 3.16 25.94
CA LYS A 147 0.25 2.79 27.18
C LYS A 147 -0.59 3.04 28.43
N ARG A 148 -1.50 4.01 28.39
CA ARG A 148 -2.46 4.36 29.45
C ARG A 148 -3.77 4.79 28.81
N GLY A 149 -4.89 4.39 29.40
CA GLY A 149 -6.24 4.73 28.92
C GLY A 149 -6.76 3.78 27.85
N GLU A 150 -7.95 4.10 27.34
CA GLU A 150 -8.63 3.31 26.32
C GLU A 150 -7.90 3.38 24.96
N PRO A 151 -8.01 2.33 24.12
CA PRO A 151 -7.44 2.36 22.78
C PRO A 151 -8.03 3.48 21.93
N ILE A 152 -7.19 4.15 21.14
CA ILE A 152 -7.65 5.16 20.18
C ILE A 152 -8.30 4.44 19.01
N LYS A 153 -9.52 4.83 18.68
CA LYS A 153 -10.23 4.30 17.52
C LYS A 153 -9.80 5.06 16.27
N PHE A 154 -9.06 4.40 15.39
CA PHE A 154 -8.69 4.92 14.08
C PHE A 154 -9.71 4.42 13.04
N GLU A 155 -10.57 5.31 12.55
CA GLU A 155 -11.70 4.95 11.66
C GLU A 155 -11.95 5.97 10.54
N THR A 156 -10.99 6.85 10.27
CA THR A 156 -11.11 7.89 9.25
C THR A 156 -9.79 8.00 8.53
N ASP A 157 -9.82 8.00 7.20
CA ASP A 157 -8.64 8.21 6.38
C ASP A 157 -7.97 9.55 6.73
N GLU A 158 -6.70 9.51 7.08
CA GLU A 158 -5.96 10.68 7.60
C GLU A 158 -5.38 11.58 6.50
N PHE A 159 -5.28 11.08 5.26
CA PHE A 159 -4.62 11.78 4.17
C PHE A 159 -5.46 12.85 3.45
N PRO A 160 -6.79 12.68 3.26
CA PRO A 160 -7.62 13.72 2.66
C PRO A 160 -7.55 15.05 3.43
N LYS A 161 -7.17 16.13 2.73
CA LYS A 161 -6.96 17.47 3.29
C LYS A 161 -8.11 18.39 2.89
N PRO A 162 -8.97 18.81 3.84
CA PRO A 162 -10.04 19.76 3.55
C PRO A 162 -9.50 21.08 3.00
N GLY A 163 -10.17 21.61 1.97
CA GLY A 163 -9.85 22.92 1.41
C GLY A 163 -8.55 23.00 0.61
N ILE A 164 -8.03 21.86 0.12
CA ILE A 164 -7.07 21.85 -0.99
C ILE A 164 -7.77 22.35 -2.25
N SER A 165 -7.12 23.28 -2.95
CA SER A 165 -7.57 23.84 -4.22
C SER A 165 -6.43 23.80 -5.23
N LYS A 166 -6.75 24.01 -6.51
CA LYS A 166 -5.75 24.07 -7.59
C LYS A 166 -4.69 25.14 -7.31
N GLU A 167 -5.12 26.31 -6.81
CA GLU A 167 -4.23 27.43 -6.51
C GLU A 167 -3.24 27.10 -5.39
N LYS A 168 -3.64 26.27 -4.42
CA LYS A 168 -2.74 25.79 -3.36
C LYS A 168 -1.78 24.71 -3.83
N LEU A 169 -2.13 23.97 -4.89
CA LEU A 169 -1.29 22.92 -5.47
C LEU A 169 -0.26 23.47 -6.45
N ALA A 170 -0.54 24.62 -7.07
CA ALA A 170 0.34 25.25 -8.06
C ALA A 170 1.58 25.97 -7.47
N LEU A 171 1.71 26.00 -6.14
CA LEU A 171 2.86 26.56 -5.40
C LEU A 171 4.01 25.54 -5.31
#